data_AF-A0A1A0HGD1-F1
#
_entry.id   AF-A0A1A0HGD1-F1
#
_cell.length_a   1.000
_cell.length_b   1.000
_cell.length_c   1.000
_cell.angle_alpha   90.00
_cell.angle_beta   90.00
_cell.angle_gamma   90.00
#
_symmetry.space_group_name_H-M   'P 1'
#
loop_
_entity.id
_entity.type
_entity.pdbx_description
1 polymer ?
#
loop_
_entity_poly.entity_id
_entity_poly.type
_entity_poly.pdbx_seq_one_letter_code
_entity_poly.pdbx_strand_id
1 'polypeptide(L)'
;LESSEKGPNELNVIFKDPTSRSLVNATAIQTKLVAGDKLFSALRVFDLDKPSPLPGFSYTLSMIPRVYTTGFNAFWDEKDPQDRQISCVAVNGQVVAFNPVSEHDTELEVLKQNLAIEHNIPASNAIDTIMERLDRPFLDKITGKGFLSVYKPFFDFDENREKLIDCDIEELSRSSGSGILL
;
A
#
# COMPACT_ATOMS: atom_id res chain seq x y z
N LEU A 1 44.66 8.88 17.72
CA LEU A 1 43.35 8.26 17.44
C LEU A 1 42.31 9.30 17.87
N GLU A 2 42.15 10.32 17.04
CA GLU A 2 41.39 11.52 17.39
C GLU A 2 39.90 11.27 17.19
N SER A 3 39.16 11.33 18.29
CA SER A 3 37.72 11.55 18.30
C SER A 3 37.46 13.01 17.90
N SER A 4 37.16 13.27 16.62
CA SER A 4 36.64 14.57 16.22
C SER A 4 35.16 14.66 16.60
N GLU A 5 34.81 15.60 17.46
CA GLU A 5 33.43 15.98 17.72
C GLU A 5 32.77 16.43 16.39
N LYS A 6 31.68 15.76 16.01
CA LYS A 6 30.94 16.02 14.77
C LYS A 6 30.21 17.36 14.88
N GLY A 7 30.44 18.25 13.92
CA GLY A 7 29.78 19.57 13.86
C GLY A 7 28.31 19.50 13.41
N PRO A 8 27.47 20.50 13.75
CA PRO A 8 26.03 20.51 13.46
C PRO A 8 25.65 20.62 11.97
N ASN A 9 26.62 20.73 11.06
CA ASN A 9 26.42 20.89 9.62
C ASN A 9 26.96 19.72 8.78
N GLU A 10 27.24 18.57 9.39
CA GLU A 10 27.71 17.39 8.66
C GLU A 10 26.54 16.55 8.13
N LEU A 11 26.46 16.42 6.80
CA LEU A 11 25.58 15.46 6.15
C LEU A 11 26.11 14.06 6.41
N ASN A 12 25.36 13.27 7.19
CA ASN A 12 25.66 11.88 7.45
C ASN A 12 24.78 10.99 6.56
N VAL A 13 25.40 9.99 5.92
CA VAL A 13 24.65 8.95 5.21
C VAL A 13 24.07 8.00 6.24
N ILE A 14 22.75 8.00 6.38
CA ILE A 14 22.02 7.16 7.34
C ILE A 14 21.68 5.79 6.73
N PHE A 15 21.36 5.77 5.44
CA PHE A 15 20.96 4.57 4.71
C PHE A 15 21.40 4.65 3.24
N LYS A 16 21.75 3.49 2.68
CA LYS A 16 21.97 3.28 1.25
C LYS A 16 21.41 1.92 0.86
N ASP A 17 20.55 1.89 -0.15
CA ASP A 17 20.13 0.63 -0.76
C ASP A 17 21.37 -0.06 -1.37
N PRO A 18 21.71 -1.30 -0.95
CA PRO A 18 22.84 -2.02 -1.50
C PRO A 18 22.60 -2.48 -2.95
N THR A 19 21.35 -2.44 -3.43
CA THR A 19 20.97 -2.87 -4.78
C THR A 19 20.91 -1.67 -5.72
N SER A 20 21.47 -1.82 -6.92
CA SER A 20 21.29 -0.83 -7.98
C SER A 20 19.85 -0.87 -8.49
N ARG A 21 19.15 0.27 -8.44
CA ARG A 21 17.75 0.40 -8.88
C ARG A 21 17.56 1.62 -9.76
N SER A 22 16.65 1.51 -10.72
CA SER A 22 16.25 2.63 -11.57
C SER A 22 15.02 3.31 -10.97
N LEU A 23 15.23 4.13 -9.94
CA LEU A 23 14.15 4.84 -9.26
C LEU A 23 13.80 6.14 -10.01
N VAL A 24 12.51 6.42 -10.16
CA VAL A 24 12.00 7.64 -10.83
C VAL A 24 11.95 8.81 -9.86
N ASN A 25 11.40 8.57 -8.67
CA ASN A 25 11.38 9.49 -7.55
C ASN A 25 11.12 8.73 -6.25
N ALA A 26 11.25 9.44 -5.12
CA ALA A 26 10.93 8.91 -3.81
C ALA A 26 10.22 9.97 -2.95
N THR A 27 9.47 9.52 -1.96
CA THR A 27 8.83 10.32 -0.91
C THR A 27 8.98 9.62 0.43
N ALA A 28 9.01 10.39 1.52
CA ALA A 28 9.01 9.82 2.87
C ALA A 28 7.57 9.62 3.33
N ILE A 29 7.32 8.51 4.03
CA ILE A 29 6.06 8.25 4.73
C ILE A 29 6.37 7.66 6.10
N GLN A 30 6.03 8.37 7.19
CA GLN A 30 6.43 7.98 8.55
C GLN A 30 7.95 7.71 8.62
N THR A 31 8.37 6.51 9.07
CA THR A 31 9.78 6.09 9.12
C THR A 31 10.26 5.36 7.86
N LYS A 32 9.44 5.33 6.80
CA LYS A 32 9.70 4.59 5.58
C LYS A 32 9.98 5.51 4.40
N LEU A 33 10.76 5.00 3.44
CA LEU A 33 10.97 5.65 2.15
C LEU A 33 10.20 4.89 1.07
N VAL A 34 9.41 5.59 0.29
CA VAL A 34 8.63 5.03 -0.81
C VAL A 34 9.23 5.52 -2.12
N ALA A 35 9.44 4.62 -3.08
CA ALA A 35 9.99 4.99 -4.38
C ALA A 35 9.27 4.28 -5.54
N GLY A 36 9.23 4.94 -6.68
CA GLY A 36 8.78 4.35 -7.93
C GLY A 36 9.95 3.75 -8.71
N ASP A 37 9.85 2.48 -9.10
CA ASP A 37 10.83 1.75 -9.89
C ASP A 37 10.44 1.77 -11.37
N LYS A 38 11.29 2.35 -12.21
CA LYS A 38 11.07 2.50 -13.65
C LYS A 38 11.15 1.17 -14.40
N LEU A 39 12.11 0.32 -14.04
CA LEU A 39 12.38 -0.89 -14.81
C LEU A 39 11.31 -1.95 -14.56
N PHE A 40 10.87 -2.05 -13.32
CA PHE A 40 9.88 -3.05 -12.91
C PHE A 40 8.46 -2.48 -12.80
N SER A 41 8.25 -1.20 -13.14
CA SER A 41 6.95 -0.53 -12.99
C SER A 41 6.35 -0.75 -11.61
N ALA A 42 7.14 -0.59 -10.55
CA ALA A 42 6.77 -1.04 -9.20
C ALA A 42 6.83 0.08 -8.16
N LEU A 43 5.90 0.04 -7.21
CA LEU A 43 6.00 0.73 -5.94
C LEU A 43 6.95 -0.05 -5.03
N ARG A 44 7.94 0.62 -4.45
CA ARG A 44 8.90 0.04 -3.50
C ARG A 44 8.79 0.79 -2.18
N VAL A 45 8.75 0.08 -1.06
CA VAL A 45 8.80 0.65 0.29
C VAL A 45 10.02 0.11 1.01
N PHE A 46 10.87 1.01 1.48
CA PHE A 46 12.09 0.73 2.21
C PHE A 46 11.89 1.09 3.68
N ASP A 47 12.27 0.17 4.54
CA ASP A 47 12.35 0.38 5.97
C ASP A 47 13.74 0.96 6.29
N LEU A 48 13.78 2.20 6.80
CA LEU A 48 15.03 2.87 7.13
C LEU A 48 15.62 2.37 8.45
N ASP A 49 14.78 1.85 9.35
CA ASP A 49 15.19 1.30 10.65
C ASP A 49 15.74 -0.12 10.50
N LYS A 50 15.32 -0.84 9.45
CA LYS A 50 15.79 -2.19 9.11
C LYS A 50 16.33 -2.26 7.67
N PRO A 51 17.56 -1.73 7.43
CA PRO A 51 18.17 -1.75 6.12
C PRO A 51 18.25 -3.16 5.54
N SER A 52 17.64 -3.38 4.39
CA SER A 52 17.63 -4.67 3.70
C SER A 52 17.87 -4.48 2.20
N PRO A 53 18.56 -5.42 1.53
CA PRO A 53 18.65 -5.44 0.07
C PRO A 53 17.29 -5.66 -0.60
N LEU A 54 16.33 -6.27 0.12
CA LEU A 54 14.96 -6.42 -0.33
C LEU A 54 14.11 -5.29 0.25
N PRO A 55 13.26 -4.63 -0.56
CA PRO A 55 12.33 -3.66 -0.04
C PRO A 55 11.38 -4.36 0.95
N GLY A 56 11.02 -3.68 2.04
CA GLY A 56 10.08 -4.20 3.03
C GLY A 56 8.70 -4.47 2.43
N PHE A 57 8.36 -3.76 1.34
CA PHE A 57 7.19 -4.05 0.52
C PHE A 57 7.45 -3.66 -0.95
N SER A 58 6.89 -4.42 -1.89
CA SER A 58 6.97 -4.13 -3.33
C SER A 58 5.65 -4.51 -4.00
N TYR A 59 5.13 -3.64 -4.86
CA TYR A 59 3.90 -3.88 -5.60
C TYR A 59 4.04 -3.44 -7.06
N THR A 60 3.90 -4.39 -7.98
CA THR A 60 4.03 -4.16 -9.43
C THR A 60 2.77 -3.48 -9.96
N LEU A 61 2.93 -2.48 -10.81
CA LEU A 61 1.85 -1.72 -11.41
C LEU A 61 1.85 -1.90 -12.93
N SER A 62 0.70 -1.61 -13.54
CA SER A 62 0.54 -1.57 -15.00
C SER A 62 1.17 -0.30 -15.62
N MET A 63 1.85 0.51 -14.80
CA MET A 63 2.42 1.81 -15.14
C MET A 63 3.70 2.07 -14.34
N ILE A 64 4.54 3.00 -14.83
CA ILE A 64 5.71 3.49 -14.09
C ILE A 64 5.24 4.57 -13.10
N PRO A 65 5.31 4.32 -11.78
CA PRO A 65 4.74 5.23 -10.80
C PRO A 65 5.67 6.40 -10.48
N ARG A 66 5.13 7.62 -10.51
CA ARG A 66 5.67 8.73 -9.71
C ARG A 66 4.95 8.75 -8.38
N VAL A 67 5.69 8.66 -7.28
CA VAL A 67 5.12 8.49 -5.94
C VAL A 67 5.06 9.81 -5.17
N TYR A 68 3.98 10.04 -4.43
CA TYR A 68 3.76 11.23 -3.62
C TYR A 68 3.11 10.83 -2.30
N THR A 69 3.46 11.51 -1.21
CA THR A 69 2.64 11.46 0.01
C THR A 69 1.58 12.53 -0.05
N THR A 70 0.39 12.19 0.41
CA THR A 70 -0.77 13.07 0.32
C THR A 70 -1.48 13.14 1.66
N GLY A 71 -1.85 14.36 2.07
CA GLY A 71 -2.55 14.65 3.32
C GLY A 71 -4.06 14.60 3.20
N PHE A 72 -4.60 13.58 2.52
CA PHE A 72 -6.05 13.34 2.46
C PHE A 72 -6.38 11.95 2.97
N ASN A 73 -7.48 11.86 3.71
CA ASN A 73 -7.99 10.59 4.21
C ASN A 73 -9.02 10.02 3.26
N ALA A 74 -9.13 8.70 3.30
CA ALA A 74 -10.34 8.06 2.85
C ALA A 74 -11.51 8.50 3.73
N PHE A 75 -12.72 8.59 3.18
CA PHE A 75 -13.89 9.09 3.94
C PHE A 75 -14.22 8.22 5.17
N TRP A 76 -13.77 6.97 5.17
CA TRP A 76 -13.94 6.00 6.25
C TRP A 76 -12.78 5.99 7.26
N ASP A 77 -11.71 6.76 7.03
CA ASP A 77 -10.54 6.84 7.91
C ASP A 77 -10.58 8.13 8.74
N GLU A 78 -10.91 7.97 10.03
CA GLU A 78 -11.01 9.06 11.00
C GLU A 78 -9.65 9.47 11.59
N LYS A 79 -8.55 8.81 11.22
CA LYS A 79 -7.23 9.07 11.80
C LYS A 79 -6.62 10.37 11.25
N ASP A 80 -5.61 10.93 11.91
CA ASP A 80 -4.92 12.15 11.42
C ASP A 80 -4.39 11.97 9.97
N PRO A 81 -4.74 12.86 9.02
CA PRO A 81 -4.38 12.73 7.61
C PRO A 81 -2.91 12.94 7.26
N GLN A 82 -2.08 13.41 8.19
CA GLN A 82 -0.68 13.66 7.86
C GLN A 82 0.08 12.36 7.54
N ASP A 83 0.65 12.33 6.32
CA ASP A 83 1.56 11.31 5.82
C ASP A 83 1.04 9.87 5.94
N ARG A 84 -0.25 9.67 5.64
CA ARG A 84 -0.84 8.33 5.61
C ARG A 84 -1.00 7.75 4.22
N GLN A 85 -1.24 8.55 3.18
CA GLN A 85 -1.53 7.98 1.88
C GLN A 85 -0.37 8.12 0.89
N ILE A 86 -0.14 7.05 0.12
CA ILE A 86 0.78 7.03 -1.01
C ILE A 86 -0.03 7.16 -2.29
N SER A 87 0.16 8.24 -3.04
CA SER A 87 -0.41 8.44 -4.36
C SER A 87 0.63 8.16 -5.44
N CYS A 88 0.27 7.31 -6.39
CA CYS A 88 1.06 6.94 -7.56
C CYS A 88 0.43 7.54 -8.81
N VAL A 89 1.16 8.43 -9.50
CA VAL A 89 0.70 9.07 -10.74
C VAL A 89 1.53 8.58 -11.92
N ALA A 90 0.85 8.10 -12.94
CA ALA A 90 1.43 7.62 -14.18
C ALA A 90 1.48 8.71 -15.26
N VAL A 91 2.38 8.54 -16.23
CA VAL A 91 2.48 9.44 -17.40
C VAL A 91 1.24 9.43 -18.30
N ASN A 92 0.43 8.36 -18.25
CA ASN A 92 -0.82 8.23 -18.98
C ASN A 92 -2.02 8.82 -18.21
N GLY A 93 -1.78 9.50 -17.08
CA GLY A 93 -2.82 10.11 -16.25
C GLY A 93 -3.51 9.16 -15.27
N GLN A 94 -3.13 7.88 -15.21
CA GLN A 94 -3.63 6.97 -14.18
C GLN A 94 -3.13 7.40 -12.79
N VAL A 95 -4.04 7.39 -11.82
CA VAL A 95 -3.75 7.69 -10.42
C VAL A 95 -4.20 6.50 -9.59
N VAL A 96 -3.30 5.98 -8.76
CA VAL A 96 -3.57 4.89 -7.82
C VAL A 96 -3.17 5.36 -6.43
N ALA A 97 -4.04 5.20 -5.45
CA ALA A 97 -3.80 5.57 -4.06
C ALA A 97 -3.68 4.30 -3.20
N PHE A 98 -2.73 4.30 -2.27
CA PHE A 98 -2.53 3.24 -1.29
C PHE A 98 -2.64 3.82 0.11
N ASN A 99 -3.47 3.20 0.95
CA ASN A 99 -3.46 3.42 2.39
C ASN A 99 -2.64 2.29 3.04
N PRO A 100 -1.43 2.55 3.57
CA PRO A 100 -0.68 1.58 4.33
C PRO A 100 -1.40 1.25 5.64
N VAL A 101 -1.66 -0.04 5.86
CA VAL A 101 -2.28 -0.54 7.09
C VAL A 101 -1.23 -1.34 7.87
N SER A 102 -1.20 -1.17 9.20
CA SER A 102 -0.37 -2.00 10.08
C SER A 102 -1.08 -3.33 10.39
N GLU A 103 -0.34 -4.42 10.56
CA GLU A 103 -0.90 -5.72 10.96
C GLU A 103 -1.65 -5.69 12.30
N HIS A 104 -1.32 -4.70 13.15
CA HIS A 104 -1.96 -4.48 14.45
C HIS A 104 -2.88 -3.25 14.46
N ASP A 105 -3.27 -2.75 13.29
CA ASP A 105 -4.19 -1.61 13.21
C ASP A 105 -5.60 -2.02 13.64
N THR A 106 -6.27 -1.16 14.40
CA THR A 106 -7.66 -1.37 14.83
C THR A 106 -8.60 -1.51 13.65
N GLU A 107 -8.31 -0.83 12.54
CA GLU A 107 -9.07 -0.95 11.29
C GLU A 107 -9.07 -2.39 10.74
N LEU A 108 -7.90 -3.04 10.76
CA LEU A 108 -7.75 -4.41 10.29
C LEU A 108 -8.47 -5.39 11.20
N GLU A 109 -8.43 -5.17 12.52
CA GLU A 109 -9.14 -6.01 13.49
C GLU A 109 -10.66 -5.88 13.37
N VAL A 110 -11.17 -4.67 13.17
CA VAL A 110 -12.60 -4.44 12.90
C VAL A 110 -13.01 -5.12 11.59
N LEU A 111 -12.20 -5.00 10.55
CA LEU A 111 -12.45 -5.67 9.27
C LEU A 111 -12.51 -7.20 9.43
N LYS A 112 -11.54 -7.81 10.14
CA LYS A 112 -11.55 -9.25 10.45
C LYS A 112 -12.84 -9.69 11.14
N GLN A 113 -13.30 -8.93 12.12
CA GLN A 113 -14.52 -9.24 12.88
C GLN A 113 -15.77 -9.15 11.99
N ASN A 114 -15.88 -8.11 11.18
CA ASN A 114 -17.02 -7.93 10.28
C ASN A 114 -17.10 -9.05 9.24
N LEU A 115 -15.95 -9.37 8.62
CA LEU A 115 -15.84 -10.44 7.64
C LEU A 115 -16.15 -11.83 8.25
N ALA A 116 -15.72 -12.06 9.49
CA ALA A 116 -16.03 -13.28 10.22
C ALA A 116 -17.53 -13.46 10.47
N ILE A 117 -18.22 -12.38 10.87
CA ILE A 117 -19.67 -12.38 11.12
C ILE A 117 -20.45 -12.62 9.82
N GLU A 118 -20.11 -11.89 8.74
CA GLU A 118 -20.86 -11.93 7.49
C GLU A 118 -20.71 -13.25 6.74
N HIS A 119 -19.50 -13.83 6.74
CA HIS A 119 -19.24 -15.08 6.03
C HIS A 119 -19.25 -16.31 6.91
N ASN A 120 -19.53 -16.16 8.22
CA ASN A 120 -19.49 -17.22 9.22
C ASN A 120 -18.14 -17.97 9.21
N ILE A 121 -17.04 -17.21 9.06
CA ILE A 121 -15.66 -17.71 9.03
C ILE A 121 -15.01 -17.39 10.38
N PRO A 122 -14.15 -18.26 10.95
CA PRO A 122 -13.38 -17.90 12.14
C PRO A 122 -12.55 -16.63 11.90
N ALA A 123 -12.62 -15.66 12.81
CA ALA A 123 -11.90 -14.39 12.70
C ALA A 123 -10.38 -14.55 12.53
N SER A 124 -9.81 -15.65 13.02
CA SER A 124 -8.39 -15.98 12.83
C SER A 124 -8.00 -16.24 11.37
N ASN A 125 -8.95 -16.68 10.52
CA ASN A 125 -8.71 -17.08 9.13
C ASN A 125 -9.53 -16.23 8.13
N ALA A 126 -10.24 -15.22 8.60
CA ALA A 126 -11.19 -14.47 7.78
C ALA A 126 -10.50 -13.75 6.61
N ILE A 127 -9.36 -13.09 6.86
CA ILE A 127 -8.61 -12.40 5.79
C ILE A 127 -8.05 -13.40 4.79
N ASP A 128 -7.33 -14.45 5.24
CA ASP A 128 -6.71 -15.42 4.33
C ASP A 128 -7.76 -16.12 3.44
N THR A 129 -8.91 -16.49 4.03
CA THR A 129 -10.03 -17.12 3.30
C THR A 129 -10.66 -16.16 2.29
N ILE A 130 -10.67 -14.86 2.57
CA ILE A 130 -11.25 -13.86 1.68
C ILE A 130 -10.25 -13.44 0.60
N MET A 131 -8.95 -13.35 0.91
CA MET A 131 -7.89 -13.18 -0.08
C MET A 131 -7.94 -14.28 -1.14
N GLU A 132 -8.14 -15.54 -0.72
CA GLU A 132 -8.31 -16.67 -1.63
C GLU A 132 -9.59 -16.55 -2.49
N ARG A 133 -10.64 -15.89 -1.99
CA ARG A 133 -11.89 -15.65 -2.74
C ARG A 133 -11.79 -14.48 -3.72
N LEU A 134 -11.02 -13.45 -3.37
CA LEU A 134 -10.77 -12.25 -4.18
C LEU A 134 -9.73 -12.47 -5.27
N ASP A 135 -8.89 -13.53 -5.18
CA ASP A 135 -7.93 -13.95 -6.22
C ASP A 135 -8.60 -14.61 -7.46
N ARG A 136 -9.75 -14.08 -7.89
CA ARG A 136 -10.47 -14.54 -9.08
C ARG A 136 -10.63 -13.40 -10.09
N PRO A 137 -9.98 -13.47 -11.26
CA PRO A 137 -10.08 -12.41 -12.25
C PRO A 137 -11.53 -12.27 -12.74
N PHE A 138 -12.03 -11.02 -12.76
CA PHE A 138 -13.38 -10.66 -13.21
C PHE A 138 -13.53 -10.74 -14.74
N LEU A 139 -13.07 -11.82 -15.37
CA LEU A 139 -13.03 -12.01 -16.83
C LEU A 139 -14.41 -11.82 -17.50
N ASP A 140 -15.48 -12.15 -16.76
CA ASP A 140 -16.85 -12.11 -17.26
C ASP A 140 -17.68 -10.91 -16.76
N LYS A 141 -17.14 -10.06 -15.86
CA LYS A 141 -17.85 -8.87 -15.37
C LYS A 141 -17.47 -7.63 -16.17
N ILE A 142 -18.44 -6.74 -16.40
CA ILE A 142 -18.24 -5.46 -17.11
C ILE A 142 -17.15 -4.62 -16.42
N THR A 143 -17.05 -4.69 -15.10
CA THR A 143 -16.02 -4.04 -14.29
C THR A 143 -14.60 -4.52 -14.63
N GLY A 144 -14.39 -5.82 -14.88
CA GLY A 144 -13.10 -6.37 -15.29
C GLY A 144 -12.63 -5.89 -16.66
N LYS A 145 -13.56 -5.56 -17.57
CA LYS A 145 -13.24 -5.05 -18.92
C LYS A 145 -12.99 -3.54 -18.95
N GLY A 146 -13.71 -2.77 -18.13
CA GLY A 146 -13.58 -1.30 -18.07
C GLY A 146 -12.40 -0.79 -17.24
N PHE A 147 -11.99 -1.54 -16.22
CA PHE A 147 -10.92 -1.15 -15.29
C PHE A 147 -9.70 -2.06 -15.37
N LEU A 148 -9.42 -2.62 -16.55
CA LEU A 148 -8.33 -3.57 -16.76
C LEU A 148 -6.99 -3.08 -16.23
N SER A 149 -6.68 -1.78 -16.34
CA SER A 149 -5.43 -1.22 -15.81
C SER A 149 -5.33 -1.20 -14.28
N VAL A 150 -6.48 -1.13 -13.59
CA VAL A 150 -6.58 -1.20 -12.12
C VAL A 150 -6.45 -2.64 -11.67
N TYR A 151 -7.09 -3.58 -12.37
CA TYR A 151 -7.11 -5.00 -12.01
C TYR A 151 -5.91 -5.82 -12.50
N LYS A 152 -5.25 -5.38 -13.59
CA LYS A 152 -4.04 -6.03 -14.11
C LYS A 152 -2.94 -6.16 -13.03
N PRO A 153 -2.65 -5.12 -12.23
CA PRO A 153 -1.79 -5.25 -11.08
C PRO A 153 -2.15 -6.38 -10.12
N PHE A 154 -3.44 -6.66 -9.92
CA PHE A 154 -3.91 -7.68 -8.99
C PHE A 154 -3.83 -9.09 -9.59
N PHE A 155 -4.24 -9.28 -10.84
CA PHE A 155 -4.41 -10.61 -11.42
C PHE A 155 -3.27 -11.07 -12.33
N ASP A 156 -2.53 -10.16 -12.96
CA ASP A 156 -1.54 -10.52 -13.97
C ASP A 156 -0.11 -10.62 -13.41
N PHE A 157 0.13 -10.18 -12.17
CA PHE A 157 1.43 -10.23 -11.52
C PHE A 157 1.39 -11.13 -10.29
N ASP A 158 1.96 -12.33 -10.41
CA ASP A 158 2.02 -13.30 -9.31
C ASP A 158 2.74 -12.73 -8.08
N GLU A 159 3.69 -11.80 -8.27
CA GLU A 159 4.39 -11.15 -7.18
C GLU A 159 3.48 -10.26 -6.33
N ASN A 160 2.27 -9.93 -6.78
CA ASN A 160 1.34 -9.06 -6.07
C ASN A 160 0.29 -9.80 -5.24
N ARG A 161 0.21 -11.14 -5.36
CA ARG A 161 -0.76 -11.95 -4.62
C ARG A 161 -0.61 -11.72 -3.11
N GLU A 162 -1.75 -11.70 -2.41
CA GLU A 162 -1.86 -11.56 -0.94
C GLU A 162 -1.33 -10.22 -0.37
N LYS A 163 -0.97 -9.24 -1.20
CA LYS A 163 -0.40 -7.95 -0.75
C LYS A 163 -1.41 -6.83 -0.53
N LEU A 164 -2.62 -6.97 -1.09
CA LEU A 164 -3.68 -5.97 -1.00
C LEU A 164 -4.99 -6.64 -0.66
N ILE A 165 -5.79 -5.94 0.14
CA ILE A 165 -7.18 -6.30 0.41
C ILE A 165 -8.04 -5.39 -0.48
N ASP A 166 -8.74 -5.97 -1.45
CA ASP A 166 -9.76 -5.26 -2.21
C ASP A 166 -11.04 -5.26 -1.37
N CYS A 167 -11.26 -4.18 -0.61
CA CYS A 167 -12.51 -3.99 0.12
C CYS A 167 -13.53 -3.31 -0.79
N ASP A 168 -14.66 -3.96 -1.05
CA ASP A 168 -15.75 -3.32 -1.76
C ASP A 168 -16.35 -2.17 -0.92
N ILE A 169 -16.95 -1.16 -1.57
CA ILE A 169 -17.57 -0.01 -0.87
C ILE A 169 -18.64 -0.47 0.14
N GLU A 170 -19.36 -1.55 -0.17
CA GLU A 170 -20.34 -2.13 0.75
C GLU A 170 -19.69 -2.68 2.03
N GLU A 171 -18.50 -3.28 1.91
CA GLU A 171 -17.72 -3.81 3.04
C GLU A 171 -17.12 -2.66 3.88
N LEU A 172 -16.61 -1.61 3.23
CA LEU A 172 -16.07 -0.40 3.89
C LEU A 172 -17.16 0.44 4.59
N SER A 173 -18.35 0.53 4.00
CA SER A 173 -19.48 1.27 4.58
C SER A 173 -19.98 0.67 5.90
N ARG A 174 -19.67 -0.60 6.15
CA ARG A 174 -20.08 -1.34 7.34
C ARG A 174 -18.98 -1.43 8.41
N SER A 175 -17.71 -1.23 8.02
CA SER A 175 -16.60 -1.11 8.97
C SER A 175 -16.57 0.23 9.71
N SER A 176 -17.14 1.27 9.12
CA SER A 176 -17.28 2.62 9.71
C SER A 176 -18.54 2.76 10.58
N GLY A 177 -19.00 1.67 11.19
CA GLY A 177 -20.20 1.60 12.03
C GLY A 177 -20.11 2.35 13.36
N SER A 178 -19.99 3.68 13.32
CA SER A 178 -20.47 4.61 14.34
C SER A 178 -20.61 6.04 13.78
N GLY A 179 -21.75 6.31 13.11
CA GLY A 179 -22.19 7.63 12.64
C GLY A 179 -21.85 7.87 11.17
N ILE A 180 -22.76 8.26 10.27
CA ILE A 180 -23.78 9.32 10.36
C ILE A 180 -24.90 9.07 9.35
N LEU A 181 -26.11 9.44 9.75
CA LEU A 181 -27.26 9.78 8.90
C LEU A 181 -26.87 10.83 7.84
N LEU A 182 -26.98 10.50 6.56
CA LEU A 182 -27.58 11.35 5.51
C LEU A 182 -28.02 10.47 4.33
#